data_AF-A0A3N5FU44-F1
#
_entry.id   AF-A0A3N5FU44-F1
#
_cell.length_a   1.000
_cell.length_b   1.000
_cell.length_c   1.000
_cell.angle_alpha   90.00
_cell.angle_beta   90.00
_cell.angle_gamma   90.00
#
_symmetry.space_group_name_H-M   'P 1'
#
loop_
_entity.id
_entity.type
_entity.pdbx_description
1 polymer ?
#
loop_
_entity_poly.entity_id
_entity_poly.type
_entity_poly.pdbx_seq_one_letter_code
_entity_poly.pdbx_strand_id
1 'polypeptide(L)'
;RTDQNGPKEGAPILVRWTLNRTTGSLTEAVLDDRGNEFPRLNGRYGGQAYRYLYSSYWGDKVAFGPALKHDVDRGTTEVHDYGRRRMTSEPVFAPKPGAVAEDEGWIMSYVYDSDRNLSDVVILDAQDFAGEPIATIRLPVRVPYGFHGGWAPDANLPPVA
;
A
#
# COMPACT_ATOMS: atom_id res chain seq x y z
N ARG A 1 30.11 -9.52 18.59
CA ARG A 1 29.83 -9.72 17.15
C ARG A 1 28.50 -9.02 16.90
N THR A 2 28.48 -7.91 16.16
CA THR A 2 27.22 -7.26 15.79
C THR A 2 26.44 -8.22 14.91
N ASP A 3 25.21 -8.51 15.30
CA ASP A 3 24.29 -9.32 14.54
C ASP A 3 24.04 -8.64 13.19
N GLN A 4 24.28 -9.35 12.09
CA GLN A 4 24.13 -8.83 10.72
C GLN A 4 22.84 -9.34 10.04
N ASN A 5 21.95 -10.02 10.78
CA ASN A 5 20.78 -10.68 10.20
C ASN A 5 19.56 -9.74 10.03
N GLY A 6 19.79 -8.46 9.72
CA GLY A 6 18.74 -7.49 9.45
C GLY A 6 18.03 -6.95 10.69
N PRO A 7 17.04 -6.06 10.52
CA PRO A 7 16.32 -5.44 11.62
C PRO A 7 15.59 -6.52 12.43
N LYS A 8 15.90 -6.59 13.72
CA LYS A 8 15.26 -7.48 14.70
C LYS A 8 14.40 -6.70 15.69
N GLU A 9 14.14 -5.43 15.42
CA GLU A 9 13.51 -4.49 16.36
C GLU A 9 11.98 -4.65 16.44
N GLY A 10 11.37 -5.51 15.63
CA GLY A 10 9.93 -5.79 15.64
C GLY A 10 9.29 -5.61 14.26
N ALA A 11 7.98 -5.38 14.22
CA ALA A 11 7.29 -5.03 13.00
C ALA A 11 7.78 -3.66 12.48
N PRO A 12 7.95 -3.49 11.16
CA PRO A 12 8.31 -2.19 10.59
C PRO A 12 7.19 -1.18 10.85
N ILE A 13 7.54 0.07 11.12
CA ILE A 13 6.58 1.16 11.34
C ILE A 13 6.81 2.28 10.32
N LEU A 14 5.81 3.14 10.12
CA LEU A 14 5.90 4.25 9.17
C LEU A 14 6.48 5.50 9.85
N VAL A 15 7.69 5.89 9.47
CA VAL A 15 8.41 7.04 10.04
C VAL A 15 8.79 8.05 8.95
N ARG A 16 8.58 9.33 9.22
CA ARG A 16 9.06 10.44 8.41
C ARG A 16 10.36 10.99 8.98
N TRP A 17 11.40 11.00 8.18
CA TRP A 17 12.66 11.67 8.48
C TRP A 17 12.74 13.00 7.73
N THR A 18 13.03 14.08 8.45
CA THR A 18 13.22 15.41 7.88
C THR A 18 14.65 15.87 8.12
N LEU A 19 15.41 16.02 7.02
CA LEU A 19 16.79 16.48 7.02
C LEU A 19 16.86 17.96 6.64
N ASN A 20 17.43 18.78 7.52
CA ASN A 20 17.79 20.15 7.19
C ASN A 20 19.23 20.19 6.68
N ARG A 21 19.40 20.49 5.39
CA ARG A 21 20.72 20.52 4.74
C ARG A 21 21.60 21.70 5.14
N THR A 22 21.00 22.78 5.66
CA THR A 22 21.72 23.98 6.10
C THR A 22 22.30 23.80 7.50
N THR A 23 21.53 23.25 8.42
CA THR A 23 21.95 23.03 9.82
C THR A 23 22.58 21.66 10.05
N GLY A 24 22.36 20.70 9.16
CA GLY A 24 22.75 19.30 9.34
C GLY A 24 21.86 18.51 10.31
N SER A 25 20.73 19.09 10.76
CA SER A 25 19.85 18.43 11.73
C SER A 25 18.93 17.40 11.08
N LEU A 26 18.73 16.27 11.76
CA LEU A 26 17.73 15.25 11.45
C LEU A 26 16.60 15.31 12.50
N THR A 27 15.36 15.21 12.05
CA THR A 27 14.19 15.01 12.92
C THR A 27 13.38 13.84 12.43
N GLU A 28 12.81 13.08 13.34
CA GLU A 28 12.01 11.89 13.06
C GLU A 28 10.60 12.07 13.63
N ALA A 29 9.59 11.66 12.86
CA ALA A 29 8.20 11.67 13.28
C ALA A 29 7.55 10.34 12.90
N VAL A 30 7.01 9.62 13.88
CA VAL A 30 6.21 8.42 13.63
C VAL A 30 4.87 8.85 13.03
N LEU A 31 4.55 8.34 11.84
CA LEU A 31 3.28 8.59 11.16
C LEU A 31 2.25 7.48 11.47
N ASP A 32 2.73 6.25 11.65
CA ASP A 32 1.92 5.11 12.08
C ASP A 32 2.82 4.10 12.80
N ASP A 33 2.48 3.75 14.04
CA ASP A 33 3.22 2.83 14.90
C ASP A 33 2.74 1.37 14.79
N ARG A 34 1.74 1.10 13.95
CA ARG A 34 1.37 -0.25 13.54
C ARG A 34 2.37 -0.80 12.53
N GLY A 35 2.41 -2.13 12.43
CA GLY A 35 3.14 -2.84 11.39
C GLY A 35 2.78 -2.31 10.00
N ASN A 36 3.75 -1.83 9.23
CA ASN A 36 3.54 -1.11 7.97
C ASN A 36 4.64 -1.46 6.96
N GLU A 37 4.26 -2.00 5.81
CA GLU A 37 5.18 -2.28 4.69
C GLU A 37 4.44 -2.12 3.35
N PHE A 38 5.19 -2.24 2.26
CA PHE A 38 4.80 -1.98 0.89
C PHE A 38 4.20 -0.58 0.71
N PRO A 39 4.92 0.49 1.10
CA PRO A 39 4.43 1.85 0.95
C PRO A 39 4.32 2.24 -0.53
N ARG A 40 3.19 2.81 -0.91
CA ARG A 40 2.83 3.20 -2.26
C ARG A 40 2.16 4.57 -2.22
N LEU A 41 2.31 5.34 -3.29
CA LEU A 41 1.67 6.64 -3.47
C LEU A 41 1.15 6.74 -4.91
N ASN A 42 0.36 7.77 -5.19
CA ASN A 42 0.06 8.12 -6.57
C ASN A 42 1.35 8.52 -7.30
N GLY A 43 1.78 7.72 -8.28
CA GLY A 43 3.07 7.87 -8.96
C GLY A 43 3.33 9.28 -9.54
N ARG A 44 2.30 10.07 -9.82
CA ARG A 44 2.43 11.49 -10.24
C ARG A 44 3.13 12.37 -9.18
N TYR A 45 3.09 11.97 -7.92
CA TYR A 45 3.65 12.69 -6.76
C TYR A 45 5.00 12.10 -6.29
N GLY A 46 5.58 11.14 -7.04
CA GLY A 46 6.90 10.61 -6.73
C GLY A 46 7.97 11.72 -6.68
N GLY A 47 8.67 11.84 -5.56
CA GLY A 47 9.69 12.88 -5.35
C GLY A 47 9.13 14.29 -5.09
N GLN A 48 7.82 14.44 -4.94
CA GLN A 48 7.15 15.71 -4.66
C GLN A 48 6.49 15.69 -3.27
N ALA A 49 5.97 16.85 -2.84
CA ALA A 49 5.07 16.88 -1.69
C ALA A 49 3.81 16.07 -2.02
N TYR A 50 3.39 15.21 -1.08
CA TYR A 50 2.25 14.30 -1.23
C TYR A 50 1.47 14.27 0.08
N ARG A 51 0.19 13.93 -0.01
CA ARG A 51 -0.72 13.81 1.13
C ARG A 51 -1.16 12.38 1.42
N TYR A 52 -1.25 11.53 0.40
CA TYR A 52 -1.77 10.17 0.56
C TYR A 52 -0.70 9.11 0.34
N LEU A 53 -0.61 8.19 1.30
CA LEU A 53 0.21 6.99 1.24
C LEU A 53 -0.70 5.77 1.42
N TYR A 54 -0.45 4.72 0.67
CA TYR A 54 -1.11 3.43 0.81
C TYR A 54 -0.09 2.39 1.22
N SER A 55 -0.46 1.47 2.10
CA SER A 55 0.43 0.39 2.51
C SER A 55 -0.38 -0.81 2.98
N SER A 56 0.31 -1.83 3.45
CA SER A 56 -0.32 -2.99 4.06
C SER A 56 0.23 -3.23 5.46
N TYR A 57 -0.66 -3.66 6.34
CA TYR A 57 -0.26 -4.06 7.67
C TYR A 57 0.70 -5.26 7.60
N TRP A 58 1.79 -5.19 8.38
CA TRP A 58 2.80 -6.23 8.46
C TRP A 58 3.03 -6.67 9.91
N GLY A 59 2.49 -7.82 10.27
CA GLY A 59 2.61 -8.40 11.60
C GLY A 59 3.58 -9.57 11.70
N ASP A 60 3.72 -10.10 12.92
CA ASP A 60 4.50 -11.31 13.18
C ASP A 60 3.93 -12.54 12.44
N LYS A 61 4.82 -13.48 12.10
CA LYS A 61 4.46 -14.82 11.57
C LYS A 61 3.58 -14.78 10.30
N VAL A 62 3.97 -13.99 9.30
CA VAL A 62 3.35 -13.95 7.96
C VAL A 62 1.90 -13.45 8.02
N ALA A 63 1.64 -12.45 8.86
CA ALA A 63 0.37 -11.73 8.90
C ALA A 63 0.47 -10.49 7.98
N PHE A 64 -0.24 -10.53 6.85
CA PHE A 64 -0.24 -9.48 5.84
C PHE A 64 -1.64 -8.94 5.59
N GLY A 65 -1.77 -7.63 5.48
CA GLY A 65 -3.06 -6.97 5.45
C GLY A 65 -3.61 -6.77 6.87
N PRO A 66 -4.59 -5.87 7.07
CA PRO A 66 -5.39 -5.15 6.07
C PRO A 66 -4.61 -4.10 5.27
N ALA A 67 -5.23 -3.56 4.21
CA ALA A 67 -4.69 -2.41 3.50
C ALA A 67 -4.93 -1.13 4.31
N LEU A 68 -3.99 -0.20 4.24
CA LEU A 68 -3.97 1.05 4.98
C LEU A 68 -3.89 2.23 4.00
N LYS A 69 -4.61 3.31 4.27
CA LYS A 69 -4.48 4.60 3.60
C LYS A 69 -4.17 5.67 4.64
N HIS A 70 -3.04 6.33 4.53
CA HIS A 70 -2.61 7.40 5.41
C HIS A 70 -2.85 8.76 4.76
N ASP A 71 -3.52 9.67 5.46
CA ASP A 71 -3.56 11.10 5.16
C ASP A 71 -2.50 11.77 6.03
N VAL A 72 -1.32 12.03 5.47
CA VAL A 72 -0.15 12.51 6.23
C VAL A 72 -0.27 13.96 6.68
N ASP A 73 -1.19 14.73 6.08
CA ASP A 73 -1.48 16.10 6.49
C ASP A 73 -2.40 16.11 7.71
N ARG A 74 -3.39 15.19 7.74
CA ARG A 74 -4.32 15.06 8.88
C ARG A 74 -3.81 14.14 9.99
N GLY A 75 -2.79 13.33 9.72
CA GLY A 75 -2.30 12.31 10.65
C GLY A 75 -3.31 11.18 10.90
N THR A 76 -4.19 10.90 9.94
CA THR A 76 -5.23 9.86 10.05
C THR A 76 -4.91 8.68 9.16
N THR A 77 -5.36 7.48 9.56
CA THR A 77 -5.26 6.28 8.75
C THR A 77 -6.61 5.60 8.62
N GLU A 78 -7.02 5.33 7.39
CA GLU A 78 -8.17 4.50 7.04
C GLU A 78 -7.71 3.05 6.83
N VAL A 79 -8.56 2.08 7.19
CA VAL A 79 -8.25 0.65 7.12
C VAL A 79 -9.31 -0.03 6.28
N HIS A 80 -8.88 -0.78 5.27
CA HIS A 80 -9.76 -1.69 4.54
C HIS A 80 -9.52 -3.13 5.01
N ASP A 81 -10.42 -3.65 5.83
CA ASP A 81 -10.41 -5.04 6.26
C ASP A 81 -11.01 -5.94 5.18
N TYR A 82 -10.17 -6.78 4.58
CA TYR A 82 -10.61 -7.75 3.57
C TYR A 82 -11.43 -8.90 4.16
N GLY A 83 -11.54 -9.00 5.48
CA GLY A 83 -12.26 -10.02 6.21
C GLY A 83 -11.35 -11.13 6.73
N ARG A 84 -11.93 -11.97 7.58
CA ARG A 84 -11.21 -13.07 8.23
C ARG A 84 -10.52 -13.96 7.20
N ARG A 85 -9.28 -14.40 7.51
CA ARG A 85 -8.50 -15.36 6.72
C ARG A 85 -8.14 -14.88 5.30
N ARG A 86 -8.28 -13.59 5.05
CA ARG A 86 -7.88 -12.91 3.81
C ARG A 86 -6.66 -12.04 4.06
N MET A 87 -5.63 -12.23 3.23
CA MET A 87 -4.30 -11.63 3.41
C MET A 87 -3.93 -10.84 2.16
N THR A 88 -3.28 -9.68 2.32
CA THR A 88 -2.81 -8.86 1.19
C THR A 88 -1.39 -8.34 1.43
N SER A 89 -0.61 -8.21 0.36
CA SER A 89 0.73 -7.61 0.39
C SER A 89 0.69 -6.18 -0.16
N GLU A 90 1.18 -5.90 -1.36
CA GLU A 90 1.27 -4.52 -1.87
C GLU A 90 -0.05 -4.01 -2.49
N PRO A 91 -0.63 -2.90 -2.01
CA PRO A 91 -1.71 -2.18 -2.69
C PRO A 91 -1.17 -1.28 -3.80
N VAL A 92 -1.69 -1.37 -5.01
CA VAL A 92 -1.25 -0.56 -6.16
C VAL A 92 -2.28 0.53 -6.48
N PHE A 93 -1.84 1.78 -6.49
CA PHE A 93 -2.66 2.91 -6.92
C PHE A 93 -2.72 3.01 -8.45
N ALA A 94 -3.94 3.16 -8.98
CA ALA A 94 -4.21 3.45 -10.38
C ALA A 94 -5.06 4.74 -10.49
N PRO A 95 -4.56 5.81 -11.13
CA PRO A 95 -5.32 7.07 -11.24
C PRO A 95 -6.54 6.90 -12.14
N LYS A 96 -7.66 7.55 -11.77
CA LYS A 96 -8.83 7.68 -12.65
C LYS A 96 -8.45 8.53 -13.88
N PRO A 97 -9.00 8.24 -15.08
CA PRO A 97 -8.85 9.14 -16.23
C PRO A 97 -9.33 10.54 -15.89
N GLY A 98 -8.51 11.56 -16.17
CA GLY A 98 -8.84 12.95 -15.84
C GLY A 98 -8.76 13.32 -14.35
N ALA A 99 -8.25 12.44 -13.48
CA ALA A 99 -8.09 12.72 -12.05
C ALA A 99 -7.31 14.02 -11.79
N VAL A 100 -7.89 14.87 -10.95
CA VAL A 100 -7.36 16.14 -10.48
C VAL A 100 -6.86 16.02 -9.04
N ALA A 101 -7.62 15.36 -8.16
CA ALA A 101 -7.21 15.15 -6.78
C ALA A 101 -6.15 14.04 -6.69
N GLU A 102 -5.30 14.11 -5.66
CA GLU A 102 -4.20 13.16 -5.46
C GLU A 102 -4.68 11.71 -5.29
N ASP A 103 -5.81 11.50 -4.62
CA ASP A 103 -6.43 10.20 -4.38
C ASP A 103 -7.64 9.91 -5.29
N GLU A 104 -7.84 10.66 -6.38
CA GLU A 104 -8.85 10.32 -7.40
C GLU A 104 -8.37 9.11 -8.22
N GLY A 105 -8.64 7.92 -7.70
CA GLY A 105 -8.10 6.69 -8.26
C GLY A 105 -8.75 5.45 -7.69
N TRP A 106 -8.10 4.33 -7.96
CA TRP A 106 -8.42 3.01 -7.44
C TRP A 106 -7.22 2.42 -6.73
N ILE A 107 -7.49 1.61 -5.72
CA ILE A 107 -6.50 0.74 -5.10
C ILE A 107 -6.78 -0.69 -5.52
N MET A 108 -5.77 -1.32 -6.11
CA MET A 108 -5.82 -2.72 -6.52
C MET A 108 -4.92 -3.56 -5.62
N SER A 109 -5.46 -4.66 -5.11
CA SER A 109 -4.71 -5.58 -4.25
C SER A 109 -4.99 -7.03 -4.64
N TYR A 110 -3.95 -7.84 -4.69
CA TYR A 110 -4.14 -9.30 -4.60
C TYR A 110 -4.50 -9.66 -3.16
N VAL A 111 -5.57 -10.43 -3.01
CA VAL A 111 -6.06 -10.88 -1.71
C VAL A 111 -6.12 -12.40 -1.72
N TYR A 112 -5.24 -13.03 -0.95
CA TYR A 112 -5.25 -14.48 -0.76
C TYR A 112 -6.29 -14.86 0.29
N ASP A 113 -7.20 -15.77 -0.06
CA ASP A 113 -8.21 -16.32 0.81
C ASP A 113 -7.85 -17.77 1.19
N SER A 114 -7.51 -17.96 2.46
CA SER A 114 -7.07 -19.26 2.98
C SER A 114 -8.20 -20.25 3.30
N ASP A 115 -9.47 -19.85 3.25
CA ASP A 115 -10.59 -20.79 3.38
C ASP A 115 -10.80 -21.57 2.09
N ARG A 116 -10.62 -20.92 0.94
CA ARG A 116 -10.77 -21.53 -0.40
C ARG A 116 -9.45 -21.82 -1.11
N ASN A 117 -8.32 -21.42 -0.53
CA ASN A 117 -6.98 -21.57 -1.11
C ASN A 117 -6.86 -20.96 -2.52
N LEU A 118 -7.41 -19.77 -2.70
CA LEU A 118 -7.45 -19.04 -3.97
C LEU A 118 -7.24 -17.55 -3.73
N SER A 119 -6.97 -16.79 -4.78
CA SER A 119 -6.79 -15.35 -4.68
C SER A 119 -7.89 -14.58 -5.42
N ASP A 120 -8.10 -13.33 -5.02
CA ASP A 120 -8.89 -12.34 -5.75
C ASP A 120 -8.02 -11.14 -6.09
N VAL A 121 -8.42 -10.38 -7.11
CA VAL A 121 -8.04 -8.97 -7.24
C VAL A 121 -9.19 -8.15 -6.67
N VAL A 122 -8.94 -7.43 -5.58
CA VAL A 122 -9.91 -6.52 -4.98
C VAL A 122 -9.58 -5.09 -5.43
N ILE A 123 -10.61 -4.36 -5.84
CA ILE A 123 -10.50 -2.98 -6.34
C ILE A 123 -11.34 -2.09 -5.43
N LEU A 124 -10.70 -1.11 -4.81
CA LEU A 124 -11.32 -0.12 -3.92
C LEU A 124 -11.37 1.24 -4.63
N ASP A 125 -12.37 2.06 -4.30
CA ASP A 125 -12.27 3.50 -4.57
C ASP A 125 -11.30 4.11 -3.56
N ALA A 126 -10.26 4.79 -4.02
CA ALA A 126 -9.28 5.39 -3.12
C ALA A 126 -9.89 6.49 -2.23
N GLN A 127 -11.00 7.11 -2.63
CA GLN A 127 -11.71 8.14 -1.84
C GLN A 127 -12.75 7.57 -0.87
N ASP A 128 -13.15 6.30 -1.04
CA ASP A 128 -13.99 5.53 -0.11
C ASP A 128 -13.23 4.28 0.32
N PHE A 129 -12.04 4.49 0.90
CA PHE A 129 -11.05 3.44 1.07
C PHE A 129 -11.51 2.34 2.04
N ALA A 130 -12.14 2.74 3.15
CA ALA A 130 -12.70 1.82 4.14
C ALA A 130 -14.06 1.22 3.71
N GLY A 131 -14.62 1.66 2.58
CA GLY A 131 -15.89 1.19 2.05
C GLY A 131 -15.82 -0.20 1.41
N GLU A 132 -16.96 -0.64 0.88
CA GLU A 132 -17.05 -1.90 0.15
C GLU A 132 -16.23 -1.85 -1.15
N PRO A 133 -15.61 -2.96 -1.58
CA PRO A 133 -14.93 -3.00 -2.86
C PRO A 133 -15.87 -2.66 -4.02
N ILE A 134 -15.45 -1.76 -4.90
CA ILE A 134 -16.21 -1.43 -6.11
C ILE A 134 -16.18 -2.59 -7.12
N ALA A 135 -15.19 -3.47 -7.03
CA ALA A 135 -15.13 -4.72 -7.78
C ALA A 135 -14.24 -5.77 -7.08
N THR A 136 -14.56 -7.04 -7.31
CA THR A 136 -13.73 -8.18 -6.92
C THR A 136 -13.64 -9.17 -8.07
N ILE A 137 -12.44 -9.38 -8.61
CA ILE A 137 -12.17 -10.35 -9.66
C ILE A 137 -11.70 -11.64 -9.01
N ARG A 138 -12.50 -12.71 -9.14
CA ARG A 138 -12.17 -14.01 -8.56
C ARG A 138 -11.22 -14.78 -9.46
N LEU A 139 -10.05 -15.14 -8.95
CA LEU A 139 -9.08 -15.92 -9.71
C LEU A 139 -9.30 -17.42 -9.49
N PRO A 140 -9.17 -18.25 -10.55
CA PRO A 140 -9.30 -19.70 -10.44
C PRO A 140 -8.04 -20.38 -9.87
N VAL A 141 -7.04 -19.59 -9.45
CA VAL A 141 -5.76 -20.06 -8.93
C VAL A 141 -5.30 -19.19 -7.78
N ARG A 142 -4.48 -19.76 -6.89
CA ARG A 142 -3.73 -19.00 -5.88
C ARG A 142 -2.65 -18.18 -6.55
N VAL A 143 -2.59 -16.89 -6.24
CA VAL A 143 -1.43 -16.03 -6.50
C VAL A 143 -0.50 -16.15 -5.28
N PRO A 144 0.74 -16.64 -5.44
CA PRO A 144 1.70 -16.71 -4.33
C PRO A 144 2.03 -15.31 -3.78
N TYR A 145 2.55 -15.26 -2.54
CA TYR A 145 3.06 -14.00 -1.99
C TYR A 145 4.20 -13.49 -2.88
N GLY A 146 3.96 -12.33 -3.50
CA GLY A 146 4.93 -11.63 -4.32
C GLY A 146 5.61 -10.50 -3.56
N PHE A 147 6.36 -9.69 -4.29
CA PHE A 147 6.91 -8.43 -3.80
C PHE A 147 6.20 -7.28 -4.52
N HIS A 148 6.88 -6.64 -5.46
CA HIS A 148 6.39 -5.42 -6.10
C HIS A 148 5.65 -5.68 -7.41
N GLY A 149 4.65 -4.86 -7.66
CA GLY A 149 3.93 -4.69 -8.90
C GLY A 149 3.79 -3.21 -9.25
N GLY A 150 3.15 -2.94 -10.39
CA GLY A 150 2.90 -1.59 -10.87
C GLY A 150 1.69 -1.55 -11.78
N TRP A 151 1.05 -0.38 -11.82
CA TRP A 151 0.04 -0.06 -12.81
C TRP A 151 0.67 0.76 -13.93
N ALA A 152 0.41 0.36 -15.17
CA ALA A 152 0.76 1.13 -16.36
C ALA A 152 -0.51 1.33 -17.18
N PRO A 153 -0.94 2.59 -17.44
CA PRO A 153 -2.05 2.83 -18.35
C PRO A 153 -1.69 2.42 -19.78
N ASP A 154 -2.68 2.06 -20.59
CA ASP A 154 -2.49 1.64 -21.99
C ASP A 154 -1.67 2.64 -22.81
N ALA A 155 -1.82 3.94 -22.54
CA ALA A 155 -1.06 5.00 -23.21
C ALA A 155 0.47 4.92 -22.98
N ASN A 156 0.91 4.18 -21.94
CA ASN A 156 2.33 3.94 -21.65
C ASN A 156 2.83 2.62 -22.25
N LEU A 157 1.95 1.81 -22.83
CA LEU A 157 2.30 0.56 -23.49
C LEU A 157 2.57 0.80 -24.98
N PRO A 158 3.46 0.03 -25.61
CA PRO A 158 3.61 0.06 -27.05
C PRO A 158 2.26 -0.32 -27.71
N PRO A 159 1.95 0.22 -28.92
CA PRO A 159 0.78 -0.21 -29.65
C PRO A 159 0.81 -1.72 -29.87
N VAL A 160 -0.34 -2.37 -29.66
CA VAL A 160 -0.49 -3.80 -29.97
C VAL A 160 -0.40 -3.93 -31.50
N ALA A 161 0.52 -4.78 -31.96
CA ALA A 161 0.69 -5.10 -33.39
C ALA A 161 -0.49 -5.91 -33.94
#